data_AF-A0A2H0V5R3-F1
#
_entry.id   AF-A0A2H0V5R3-F1
#
_cell.length_a   1.000
_cell.length_b   1.000
_cell.length_c   1.000
_cell.angle_alpha   90.00
_cell.angle_beta   90.00
_cell.angle_gamma   90.00
#
_symmetry.space_group_name_H-M   'P 1'
#
loop_
_entity.id
_entity.type
_entity.pdbx_description
1 polymer ?
#
loop_
_entity_poly.entity_id
_entity_poly.type
_entity_poly.pdbx_seq_one_letter_code
_entity_poly.pdbx_strand_id
1 'polypeptide(L)'
;MTVEILNLEKQVDAVSKFQFQDASRQERHNKLSIELMSIVENNTIAAIWDNAVLIVRVTQLLEAIMDLIEAERIETVWDRERCIEWAEEAGIENAESYVDNKFEIFDDHIEIEGDLLLIDSKTRELPVGLTTVGGDLDLYNSEVRELPAGLTTVGGTLDLYNSQIKVLPAGLTSIGGRLYLGKSQVQELPAGLTSIGGDVNLKDSQVRELPAGLTTIGGNLWLRGSQITDIPDNLVIQFDVWAKGCPQSLIDKLSKMKEKGNIKGRVITT
;
A
#
# COMPACT_ATOMS: atom_id res chain seq x y z
N MET A 1 25.45 -27.30 -23.09
CA MET A 1 24.13 -26.86 -22.60
C MET A 1 24.06 -25.35 -22.72
N THR A 2 23.16 -24.82 -23.54
CA THR A 2 23.01 -23.37 -23.77
C THR A 2 22.30 -22.71 -22.57
N VAL A 3 22.45 -21.39 -22.42
CA VAL A 3 21.80 -20.60 -21.35
C VAL A 3 20.27 -20.74 -21.39
N GLU A 4 19.71 -20.90 -22.58
CA GLU A 4 18.28 -21.03 -22.83
C GLU A 4 17.70 -22.35 -22.30
N ILE A 5 18.44 -23.46 -22.45
CA ILE A 5 18.06 -24.77 -21.89
C ILE A 5 18.01 -24.72 -20.35
N LEU A 6 19.00 -24.07 -19.73
CA LEU A 6 19.04 -23.90 -18.28
C LEU A 6 17.89 -23.01 -17.77
N ASN A 7 17.43 -22.05 -18.59
CA ASN A 7 16.30 -21.20 -18.25
C ASN A 7 14.99 -21.98 -18.26
N LEU A 8 14.79 -22.86 -19.25
CA LEU A 8 13.60 -23.72 -19.34
C LEU A 8 13.51 -24.69 -18.15
N GLU A 9 14.63 -25.29 -17.74
CA GLU A 9 14.71 -26.15 -16.55
C GLU A 9 14.24 -25.43 -15.28
N LYS A 10 14.71 -24.20 -15.07
CA LYS A 10 14.32 -23.38 -13.92
C LYS A 10 12.84 -23.02 -13.95
N GLN A 11 12.29 -22.69 -15.11
CA GLN A 11 10.88 -22.35 -15.26
C GLN A 11 9.98 -23.54 -14.92
N VAL A 12 10.27 -24.72 -15.47
CA VAL A 12 9.50 -25.96 -15.18
C VAL A 12 9.53 -26.30 -13.68
N ASP A 13 10.69 -26.19 -13.04
CA ASP A 13 10.82 -26.46 -11.59
C ASP A 13 10.06 -25.43 -10.73
N ALA A 14 10.08 -24.15 -11.13
CA ALA A 14 9.37 -23.09 -10.42
C ALA A 14 7.85 -23.24 -10.51
N VAL A 15 7.31 -23.46 -11.71
CA VAL A 15 5.85 -23.50 -11.91
C VAL A 15 5.20 -24.77 -11.34
N SER A 16 5.92 -25.90 -11.31
CA SER A 16 5.40 -27.17 -10.81
C SER A 16 5.23 -27.21 -9.29
N LYS A 17 6.02 -26.41 -8.55
CA LYS A 17 5.98 -26.33 -7.09
C LYS A 17 5.02 -25.27 -6.55
N PHE A 18 4.48 -24.43 -7.42
CA PHE A 18 3.60 -23.34 -7.00
C PHE A 18 2.26 -23.90 -6.46
N GLN A 19 1.73 -23.27 -5.41
CA GLN A 19 0.43 -23.59 -4.80
C GLN A 19 -0.40 -22.32 -4.68
N PHE A 20 -1.63 -22.39 -5.18
CA PHE A 20 -2.66 -21.36 -5.14
C PHE A 20 -3.50 -21.51 -3.87
N GLN A 21 -3.96 -20.39 -3.32
CA GLN A 21 -4.95 -20.36 -2.24
C GLN A 21 -6.36 -20.59 -2.78
N ASP A 22 -6.66 -20.09 -4.00
CA ASP A 22 -7.95 -20.36 -4.66
C ASP A 22 -8.05 -21.80 -5.19
N ALA A 23 -9.10 -22.52 -4.78
CA ALA A 23 -9.27 -23.93 -5.12
C ALA A 23 -9.53 -24.19 -6.62
N SER A 24 -10.21 -23.26 -7.31
CA SER A 24 -10.52 -23.38 -8.75
C SER A 24 -9.26 -23.16 -9.60
N ARG A 25 -8.45 -22.17 -9.23
CA ARG A 25 -7.14 -21.91 -9.84
C ARG A 25 -6.16 -23.03 -9.55
N GLN A 26 -6.15 -23.58 -8.33
CA GLN A 26 -5.34 -24.76 -8.01
C GLN A 26 -5.73 -25.95 -8.89
N GLU A 27 -7.03 -26.18 -9.14
CA GLU A 27 -7.48 -27.26 -10.03
C GLU A 27 -6.99 -27.04 -11.48
N ARG A 28 -7.07 -25.80 -11.98
CA ARG A 28 -6.59 -25.45 -13.33
C ARG A 28 -5.07 -25.56 -13.46
N HIS A 29 -4.34 -25.11 -12.45
CA HIS A 29 -2.89 -25.28 -12.35
C HIS A 29 -2.48 -26.75 -12.33
N ASN A 30 -3.18 -27.59 -11.57
CA ASN A 30 -2.93 -29.04 -11.53
C ASN A 30 -3.10 -29.67 -12.92
N LYS A 31 -4.16 -29.32 -13.66
CA LYS A 31 -4.39 -29.85 -15.02
C LYS A 31 -3.25 -29.49 -15.98
N LEU A 32 -2.85 -28.22 -16.01
CA LEU A 32 -1.76 -27.75 -16.86
C LEU A 32 -0.41 -28.35 -16.45
N SER A 33 -0.16 -28.47 -15.15
CA SER A 33 1.07 -29.05 -14.60
C SER A 33 1.19 -30.54 -14.92
N ILE A 34 0.09 -31.30 -14.85
CA ILE A 34 0.08 -32.72 -15.25
C ILE A 34 0.47 -32.85 -16.73
N GLU A 35 -0.10 -32.01 -17.60
CA GLU A 35 0.23 -32.04 -19.03
C GLU A 35 1.70 -31.69 -19.26
N LEU A 36 2.20 -30.61 -18.65
CA LEU A 36 3.60 -30.20 -18.74
C LEU A 36 4.55 -31.32 -18.29
N MET A 37 4.28 -31.93 -17.13
CA MET A 37 5.10 -33.01 -16.59
C MET A 37 5.05 -34.26 -17.47
N SER A 38 3.91 -34.57 -18.10
CA SER A 38 3.83 -35.68 -19.05
C SER A 38 4.76 -35.51 -20.25
N ILE A 39 5.07 -34.27 -20.66
CA ILE A 39 6.02 -34.00 -21.74
C ILE A 39 7.46 -34.07 -21.22
N VAL A 40 7.73 -33.44 -20.08
CA VAL A 40 9.08 -33.30 -19.50
C VAL A 40 9.61 -34.62 -18.93
N GLU A 41 8.77 -35.49 -18.39
CA GLU A 41 9.19 -36.80 -17.87
C GLU A 41 9.52 -37.79 -18.99
N ASN A 42 8.89 -37.63 -20.16
CA ASN A 42 9.09 -38.51 -21.31
C ASN A 42 10.19 -38.04 -22.27
N ASN A 43 10.77 -36.86 -22.05
CA ASN A 43 11.78 -36.27 -22.92
C ASN A 43 12.85 -35.52 -22.12
N THR A 44 14.12 -35.64 -22.52
CA THR A 44 15.14 -34.74 -21.97
C THR A 44 14.86 -33.31 -22.42
N ILE A 45 15.22 -32.30 -21.62
CA ILE A 45 15.02 -30.89 -21.97
C ILE A 45 15.72 -30.53 -23.29
N ALA A 46 16.90 -31.09 -23.55
CA ALA A 46 17.59 -30.91 -24.84
C ALA A 46 16.76 -31.47 -26.02
N ALA A 47 16.13 -32.64 -25.85
CA ALA A 47 15.28 -33.24 -26.88
C ALA A 47 13.98 -32.44 -27.10
N ILE A 48 13.45 -31.80 -26.06
CA ILE A 48 12.32 -30.86 -26.18
C ILE A 48 12.75 -29.64 -26.98
N TRP A 49 13.90 -29.06 -26.64
CA TRP A 49 14.45 -27.86 -27.29
C TRP A 49 14.67 -28.06 -28.80
N ASP A 50 15.24 -29.21 -29.18
CA ASP A 50 15.54 -29.53 -30.57
C ASP A 50 14.30 -29.97 -31.38
N ASN A 51 13.14 -30.12 -30.73
CA ASN A 51 11.88 -30.51 -31.37
C ASN A 51 10.88 -29.34 -31.40
N ALA A 52 10.69 -28.77 -32.58
CA ALA A 52 9.83 -27.61 -32.81
C ALA A 52 8.39 -27.77 -32.29
N VAL A 53 7.82 -28.99 -32.31
CA VAL A 53 6.46 -29.22 -31.81
C VAL A 53 6.44 -29.26 -30.28
N LEU A 54 7.42 -29.95 -29.67
CA LEU A 54 7.48 -30.09 -28.22
C LEU A 54 7.82 -28.76 -27.54
N ILE A 55 8.78 -27.99 -28.06
CA ILE A 55 9.15 -26.71 -27.47
C ILE A 55 7.98 -25.71 -27.53
N VAL A 56 7.23 -25.65 -28.64
CA VAL A 56 6.05 -24.78 -28.75
C VAL A 56 4.99 -25.18 -27.72
N ARG A 57 4.71 -26.49 -27.57
CA ARG A 57 3.71 -26.94 -26.60
C ARG A 57 4.11 -26.66 -25.16
N VAL A 58 5.38 -26.90 -24.81
CA VAL A 58 5.92 -26.61 -23.48
C VAL A 58 5.87 -25.12 -23.18
N THR A 59 6.25 -24.26 -24.12
CA THR A 59 6.16 -22.80 -23.96
C THR A 59 4.73 -22.35 -23.70
N GLN A 60 3.75 -22.85 -24.46
CA GLN A 60 2.32 -22.51 -24.23
C GLN A 60 1.82 -22.94 -22.85
N LEU A 61 2.25 -24.11 -22.37
CA LEU A 61 1.87 -24.59 -21.04
C LEU A 61 2.52 -23.75 -19.94
N LEU A 62 3.79 -23.39 -20.11
CA LEU A 62 4.50 -22.49 -19.20
C LEU A 62 3.86 -21.11 -19.16
N GLU A 63 3.54 -20.52 -20.32
CA GLU A 63 2.83 -19.24 -20.42
C GLU A 63 1.47 -19.30 -19.69
N ALA A 64 0.64 -20.30 -19.99
CA ALA A 64 -0.66 -20.44 -19.35
C ALA A 64 -0.57 -20.64 -17.83
N ILE A 65 0.46 -21.32 -17.32
CA ILE A 65 0.68 -21.46 -15.88
C ILE A 65 1.20 -20.15 -15.28
N MET A 66 2.13 -19.46 -15.95
CA MET A 66 2.62 -18.16 -15.50
C MET A 66 1.50 -17.12 -15.44
N ASP A 67 0.58 -17.11 -16.41
CA ASP A 67 -0.60 -16.25 -16.40
C ASP A 67 -1.49 -16.52 -15.18
N LEU A 68 -1.69 -17.79 -14.80
CA LEU A 68 -2.40 -18.13 -13.58
C LEU A 68 -1.65 -17.63 -12.35
N ILE A 69 -0.35 -17.89 -12.25
CA ILE A 69 0.48 -17.49 -11.10
C ILE A 69 0.46 -15.97 -10.93
N GLU A 70 0.56 -15.20 -12.02
CA GLU A 70 0.49 -13.73 -11.95
C GLU A 70 -0.90 -13.27 -11.48
N ALA A 71 -1.97 -13.92 -11.95
CA ALA A 71 -3.35 -13.65 -11.52
C ALA A 71 -3.64 -14.02 -10.05
N GLU A 72 -2.82 -14.85 -9.41
CA GLU A 72 -2.87 -15.14 -7.96
C GLU A 72 -2.03 -14.16 -7.15
N ARG A 73 -0.94 -13.68 -7.73
CA ARG A 73 -0.04 -12.71 -7.10
C ARG A 73 -0.66 -11.32 -7.00
N ILE A 74 -1.62 -11.03 -7.87
CA ILE A 74 -2.52 -9.89 -7.75
C ILE A 74 -3.72 -10.40 -6.93
N GLU A 75 -3.91 -9.90 -5.71
CA GLU A 75 -5.26 -9.94 -5.12
C GLU A 75 -6.16 -9.30 -6.18
N THR A 76 -7.11 -10.07 -6.73
CA THR A 76 -7.83 -9.62 -7.92
C THR A 76 -8.48 -8.28 -7.63
N VAL A 77 -8.05 -7.26 -8.37
CA VAL A 77 -8.64 -5.92 -8.35
C VAL A 77 -10.15 -6.08 -8.37
N TRP A 78 -10.84 -5.42 -7.44
CA TRP A 78 -12.29 -5.56 -7.37
C TRP A 78 -12.92 -5.01 -8.65
N ASP A 79 -13.87 -5.76 -9.19
CA ASP A 79 -14.72 -5.27 -10.26
C ASP A 79 -15.74 -4.25 -9.73
N ARG A 80 -16.49 -3.66 -10.66
CA ARG A 80 -17.50 -2.65 -10.36
C ARG A 80 -18.56 -3.19 -9.40
N GLU A 81 -19.10 -4.38 -9.67
CA GLU A 81 -20.15 -5.00 -8.87
C GLU A 81 -19.69 -5.22 -7.42
N ARG A 82 -18.46 -5.74 -7.23
CA ARG A 82 -17.90 -5.92 -5.89
C ARG A 82 -17.68 -4.60 -5.15
N CYS A 83 -17.24 -3.56 -5.86
CA CYS A 83 -17.12 -2.22 -5.28
C CYS A 83 -18.48 -1.67 -4.81
N ILE A 84 -19.56 -1.92 -5.55
CA ILE A 84 -20.90 -1.48 -5.17
C ILE A 84 -21.38 -2.23 -3.92
N GLU A 85 -21.25 -3.56 -3.90
CA GLU A 85 -21.59 -4.38 -2.72
C GLU A 85 -20.85 -3.88 -1.47
N TRP A 86 -19.54 -3.65 -1.60
CA TRP A 86 -18.74 -3.11 -0.51
C TRP A 86 -19.22 -1.72 -0.07
N ALA A 87 -19.55 -0.84 -1.02
CA ALA A 87 -20.00 0.51 -0.68
C ALA A 87 -21.34 0.48 0.08
N GLU A 88 -22.26 -0.43 -0.28
CA GLU A 88 -23.49 -0.68 0.46
C GLU A 88 -23.20 -1.19 1.88
N GLU A 89 -22.33 -2.20 2.02
CA GLU A 89 -21.91 -2.76 3.31
C GLU A 89 -21.20 -1.73 4.21
N ALA A 90 -20.44 -0.83 3.59
CA ALA A 90 -19.72 0.24 4.25
C ALA A 90 -20.64 1.39 4.71
N GLY A 91 -21.91 1.38 4.30
CA GLY A 91 -22.91 2.39 4.64
C GLY A 91 -22.85 3.66 3.79
N ILE A 92 -22.26 3.58 2.60
CA ILE A 92 -22.17 4.72 1.68
C ILE A 92 -23.54 4.94 1.02
N GLU A 93 -24.06 6.16 1.13
CA GLU A 93 -25.34 6.53 0.52
C GLU A 93 -25.27 6.49 -1.01
N ASN A 94 -26.28 5.90 -1.64
CA ASN A 94 -26.35 5.74 -3.10
C ASN A 94 -25.09 5.05 -3.66
N ALA A 95 -24.69 3.93 -3.05
CA ALA A 95 -23.48 3.16 -3.37
C ALA A 95 -23.18 3.01 -4.87
N GLU A 96 -24.16 2.61 -5.68
CA GLU A 96 -24.00 2.51 -7.14
C GLU A 96 -23.58 3.85 -7.78
N SER A 97 -24.31 4.92 -7.47
CA SER A 97 -23.98 6.27 -7.96
C SER A 97 -22.64 6.76 -7.42
N TYR A 98 -22.29 6.43 -6.17
CA TYR A 98 -20.99 6.78 -5.61
C TYR A 98 -19.86 6.09 -6.40
N VAL A 99 -19.95 4.77 -6.60
CA VAL A 99 -18.96 4.01 -7.37
C VAL A 99 -18.87 4.54 -8.80
N ASP A 100 -20.00 4.72 -9.48
CA ASP A 100 -20.03 5.19 -10.88
C ASP A 100 -19.41 6.57 -11.09
N ASN A 101 -19.50 7.46 -10.09
CA ASN A 101 -19.01 8.83 -10.19
C ASN A 101 -17.62 9.04 -9.58
N LYS A 102 -17.08 8.05 -8.86
CA LYS A 102 -15.88 8.20 -8.06
C LYS A 102 -14.82 7.15 -8.34
N PHE A 103 -15.19 5.96 -8.80
CA PHE A 103 -14.24 4.88 -9.00
C PHE A 103 -13.81 4.86 -10.47
N GLU A 104 -12.52 4.94 -10.71
CA GLU A 104 -11.89 4.50 -11.95
C GLU A 104 -11.29 3.12 -11.72
N ILE A 105 -11.86 2.09 -12.36
CA ILE A 105 -11.46 0.69 -12.20
C ILE A 105 -10.71 0.26 -13.45
N PHE A 106 -9.43 -0.08 -13.28
CA PHE A 106 -8.53 -0.60 -14.30
C PHE A 106 -8.29 -2.09 -14.10
N ASP A 107 -7.63 -2.73 -15.08
CA ASP A 107 -7.32 -4.17 -15.01
C ASP A 107 -6.37 -4.51 -13.83
N ASP A 108 -5.53 -3.56 -13.42
CA ASP A 108 -4.46 -3.76 -12.43
C ASP A 108 -4.58 -2.87 -11.17
N HIS A 109 -5.52 -1.91 -11.15
CA HIS A 109 -5.75 -1.04 -9.98
C HIS A 109 -7.11 -0.33 -9.98
N ILE A 110 -7.42 0.31 -8.85
CA ILE A 110 -8.55 1.22 -8.65
C ILE A 110 -8.02 2.57 -8.21
N GLU A 111 -8.59 3.64 -8.74
CA GLU A 111 -8.44 4.99 -8.24
C GLU A 111 -9.81 5.55 -7.81
N ILE A 112 -9.83 6.31 -6.72
CA ILE A 112 -11.04 7.00 -6.25
C ILE A 112 -10.86 8.50 -6.45
N GLU A 113 -11.65 9.11 -7.32
CA GLU A 113 -11.71 10.55 -7.51
C GLU A 113 -12.39 11.26 -6.33
N GLY A 114 -11.60 11.94 -5.50
CA GLY A 114 -12.10 12.68 -4.35
C GLY A 114 -12.14 11.85 -3.07
N ASP A 115 -13.10 12.14 -2.21
CA ASP A 115 -13.07 11.67 -0.81
C ASP A 115 -13.62 10.25 -0.64
N LEU A 116 -12.92 9.46 0.17
CA LEU A 116 -13.39 8.21 0.75
C LEU A 116 -13.57 8.38 2.26
N LEU A 117 -14.84 8.58 2.67
CA LEU A 117 -15.22 8.87 4.04
C LEU A 117 -15.88 7.64 4.68
N LEU A 118 -15.20 6.98 5.61
CA LEU A 118 -15.64 5.77 6.31
C LEU A 118 -15.65 5.99 7.84
N ILE A 119 -15.98 7.20 8.25
CA ILE A 119 -16.13 7.62 9.64
C ILE A 119 -17.13 6.71 10.34
N ASP A 120 -16.73 6.10 11.46
CA ASP A 120 -17.54 5.15 12.25
C ASP A 120 -18.01 3.90 11.47
N SER A 121 -17.46 3.65 10.27
CA SER A 121 -17.91 2.54 9.41
C SER A 121 -17.58 1.18 10.02
N LYS A 122 -18.46 0.20 9.70
CA LYS A 122 -18.35 -1.21 10.12
C LYS A 122 -17.61 -2.08 9.12
N THR A 123 -17.27 -1.54 7.95
CA THR A 123 -16.42 -2.25 7.01
C THR A 123 -15.03 -2.50 7.61
N ARG A 124 -14.43 -3.63 7.22
CA ARG A 124 -13.12 -4.08 7.73
C ARG A 124 -12.01 -3.97 6.69
N GLU A 125 -12.38 -3.80 5.43
CA GLU A 125 -11.49 -3.79 4.28
C GLU A 125 -11.81 -2.61 3.37
N LEU A 126 -10.83 -2.24 2.56
CA LEU A 126 -10.94 -1.29 1.47
C LEU A 126 -10.85 -2.04 0.14
N PRO A 127 -11.24 -1.42 -0.99
CA PRO A 127 -11.15 -2.05 -2.29
C PRO A 127 -9.76 -2.59 -2.60
N VAL A 128 -9.70 -3.88 -2.93
CA VAL A 128 -8.47 -4.52 -3.41
C VAL A 128 -8.09 -3.91 -4.75
N GLY A 129 -6.82 -3.53 -4.89
CA GLY A 129 -6.31 -2.78 -6.03
C GLY A 129 -6.39 -1.27 -5.87
N LEU A 130 -6.95 -0.73 -4.77
CA LEU A 130 -6.93 0.72 -4.53
C LEU A 130 -5.50 1.25 -4.38
N THR A 131 -5.09 2.09 -5.32
CA THR A 131 -3.74 2.71 -5.36
C THR A 131 -3.76 4.20 -5.05
N THR A 132 -4.87 4.87 -5.37
CA THR A 132 -5.02 6.32 -5.23
C THR A 132 -6.37 6.70 -4.63
N VAL A 133 -6.35 7.59 -3.63
CA VAL A 133 -7.53 8.38 -3.21
C VAL A 133 -7.23 9.84 -3.53
N GLY A 134 -7.97 10.44 -4.46
CA GLY A 134 -7.72 11.80 -4.95
C GLY A 134 -8.01 12.89 -3.93
N GLY A 135 -8.88 12.62 -2.95
CA GLY A 135 -9.27 13.51 -1.87
C GLY A 135 -8.90 12.96 -0.49
N ASP A 136 -9.76 13.20 0.49
CA ASP A 136 -9.58 12.77 1.87
C ASP A 136 -9.87 11.27 2.02
N LEU A 137 -8.99 10.53 2.70
CA LEU A 137 -9.23 9.18 3.22
C LEU A 137 -9.46 9.28 4.73
N ASP A 138 -10.72 9.28 5.13
CA ASP A 138 -11.13 9.41 6.53
C ASP A 138 -11.62 8.08 7.09
N LEU A 139 -10.79 7.47 7.95
CA LEU A 139 -11.05 6.22 8.64
C LEU A 139 -11.25 6.43 10.15
N TYR A 140 -11.63 7.65 10.58
CA TYR A 140 -11.88 7.98 11.97
C TYR A 140 -12.81 6.96 12.62
N ASN A 141 -12.35 6.33 13.71
CA ASN A 141 -13.10 5.34 14.48
C ASN A 141 -13.73 4.19 13.65
N SER A 142 -13.16 3.89 12.47
CA SER A 142 -13.63 2.80 11.61
C SER A 142 -13.16 1.41 12.10
N GLU A 143 -13.80 0.35 11.61
CA GLU A 143 -13.38 -1.04 11.84
C GLU A 143 -12.36 -1.58 10.82
N VAL A 144 -11.91 -0.73 9.89
CA VAL A 144 -10.89 -1.06 8.87
C VAL A 144 -9.61 -1.50 9.56
N ARG A 145 -9.06 -2.63 9.12
CA ARG A 145 -7.90 -3.27 9.75
C ARG A 145 -6.59 -2.95 9.05
N GLU A 146 -6.64 -2.82 7.73
CA GLU A 146 -5.47 -2.66 6.88
C GLU A 146 -5.79 -1.69 5.75
N LEU A 147 -4.77 -0.91 5.36
CA LEU A 147 -4.81 -0.15 4.11
C LEU A 147 -4.29 -1.04 2.97
N PRO A 148 -4.81 -0.91 1.74
CA PRO A 148 -4.34 -1.65 0.59
C PRO A 148 -2.83 -1.50 0.41
N ALA A 149 -2.11 -2.62 0.22
CA ALA A 149 -0.66 -2.60 0.10
C ALA A 149 -0.17 -1.76 -1.10
N GLY A 150 -1.00 -1.66 -2.15
CA GLY A 150 -0.76 -0.85 -3.34
C GLY A 150 -1.08 0.64 -3.21
N LEU A 151 -1.64 1.12 -2.09
CA LEU A 151 -1.98 2.53 -1.91
C LEU A 151 -0.70 3.39 -1.87
N THR A 152 -0.49 4.19 -2.90
CA THR A 152 0.69 5.06 -3.05
C THR A 152 0.41 6.52 -2.74
N THR A 153 -0.84 6.95 -2.88
CA THR A 153 -1.21 8.37 -2.82
C THR A 153 -2.54 8.62 -2.11
N VAL A 154 -2.55 9.61 -1.22
CA VAL A 154 -3.76 10.27 -0.72
C VAL A 154 -3.66 11.76 -1.06
N GLY A 155 -4.50 12.26 -1.94
CA GLY A 155 -4.45 13.64 -2.43
C GLY A 155 -4.86 14.67 -1.36
N GLY A 156 -5.73 14.26 -0.44
CA GLY A 156 -6.19 15.05 0.69
C GLY A 156 -5.62 14.57 2.03
N THR A 157 -6.47 14.56 3.03
CA THR A 157 -6.21 14.18 4.41
C THR A 157 -6.22 12.67 4.57
N LEU A 158 -5.24 12.11 5.26
CA LEU A 158 -5.29 10.76 5.80
C LEU A 158 -5.62 10.84 7.29
N ASP A 159 -6.88 10.56 7.65
CA ASP A 159 -7.33 10.51 9.04
C ASP A 159 -7.45 9.06 9.52
N LEU A 160 -6.53 8.67 10.41
CA LEU A 160 -6.52 7.36 11.08
C LEU A 160 -6.71 7.50 12.58
N TYR A 161 -7.23 8.64 13.05
CA TYR A 161 -7.43 8.90 14.46
C TYR A 161 -8.38 7.87 15.06
N ASN A 162 -7.96 7.23 16.16
CA ASN A 162 -8.71 6.15 16.82
C ASN A 162 -9.08 4.96 15.89
N SER A 163 -8.35 4.76 14.79
CA SER A 163 -8.53 3.61 13.90
C SER A 163 -7.80 2.37 14.42
N GLN A 164 -8.07 1.23 13.78
CA GLN A 164 -7.43 -0.06 14.09
C GLN A 164 -6.24 -0.37 13.18
N ILE A 165 -5.86 0.57 12.31
CA ILE A 165 -4.70 0.48 11.42
C ILE A 165 -3.41 0.49 12.25
N LYS A 166 -2.54 -0.47 11.97
CA LYS A 166 -1.23 -0.62 12.63
C LYS A 166 -0.05 -0.29 11.74
N VAL A 167 -0.21 -0.47 10.44
CA VAL A 167 0.85 -0.35 9.43
C VAL A 167 0.32 0.46 8.27
N LEU A 168 1.11 1.44 7.83
CA LEU A 168 0.87 2.16 6.59
C LEU A 168 1.53 1.43 5.41
N PRO A 169 0.96 1.49 4.20
CA PRO A 169 1.52 0.83 3.02
C PRO A 169 2.94 1.32 2.73
N ALA A 170 3.86 0.40 2.46
CA ALA A 170 5.25 0.74 2.18
C ALA A 170 5.43 1.64 0.94
N GLY A 171 4.49 1.53 -0.01
CA GLY A 171 4.44 2.32 -1.24
C GLY A 171 3.83 3.72 -1.09
N LEU A 172 3.29 4.09 0.08
CA LEU A 172 2.69 5.41 0.31
C LEU A 172 3.77 6.50 0.29
N THR A 173 3.85 7.26 -0.80
CA THR A 173 4.91 8.26 -1.01
C THR A 173 4.49 9.69 -0.70
N SER A 174 3.19 9.99 -0.76
CA SER A 174 2.70 11.37 -0.58
C SER A 174 1.30 11.45 0.02
N ILE A 175 1.12 12.44 0.91
CA ILE A 175 -0.17 12.88 1.42
C ILE A 175 -0.31 14.37 1.09
N GLY A 176 -1.24 14.72 0.22
CA GLY A 176 -1.38 16.11 -0.25
C GLY A 176 -1.99 17.05 0.79
N GLY A 177 -2.78 16.51 1.73
CA GLY A 177 -3.39 17.22 2.84
C GLY A 177 -2.76 16.88 4.18
N ARG A 178 -3.60 16.67 5.20
CA ARG A 178 -3.18 16.46 6.59
C ARG A 178 -2.95 14.99 6.91
N LEU A 179 -2.15 14.71 7.93
CA LEU A 179 -1.98 13.36 8.48
C LEU A 179 -2.37 13.36 9.95
N TYR A 180 -3.42 12.62 10.30
CA TYR A 180 -3.90 12.49 11.67
C TYR A 180 -3.72 11.05 12.18
N LEU A 181 -2.72 10.86 13.04
CA LEU A 181 -2.40 9.58 13.67
C LEU A 181 -2.60 9.61 15.19
N GLY A 182 -3.28 10.63 15.71
CA GLY A 182 -3.50 10.77 17.14
C GLY A 182 -4.28 9.58 17.70
N LYS A 183 -3.80 9.01 18.81
CA LYS A 183 -4.36 7.78 19.42
C LYS A 183 -4.48 6.57 18.48
N SER A 184 -3.85 6.58 17.31
CA SER A 184 -3.80 5.43 16.40
C SER A 184 -2.85 4.35 16.92
N GLN A 185 -2.92 3.16 16.32
CA GLN A 185 -1.99 2.04 16.60
C GLN A 185 -0.80 2.01 15.62
N VAL A 186 -0.67 3.03 14.76
CA VAL A 186 0.43 3.14 13.80
C VAL A 186 1.74 3.37 14.55
N GLN A 187 2.73 2.51 14.30
CA GLN A 187 4.04 2.57 14.94
C GLN A 187 5.11 3.25 14.07
N GLU A 188 4.95 3.21 12.76
CA GLU A 188 5.96 3.66 11.79
C GLU A 188 5.28 4.30 10.58
N LEU A 189 5.92 5.33 10.04
CA LEU A 189 5.57 5.93 8.76
C LEU A 189 6.40 5.25 7.65
N PRO A 190 5.90 5.14 6.42
CA PRO A 190 6.61 4.47 5.35
C PRO A 190 7.88 5.23 4.98
N ALA A 191 8.98 4.49 4.77
CA ALA A 191 10.29 5.08 4.45
C ALA A 191 10.27 5.91 3.14
N GLY A 192 9.36 5.58 2.21
CA GLY A 192 9.15 6.30 0.96
C GLY A 192 8.32 7.57 1.08
N LEU A 193 7.77 7.90 2.25
CA LEU A 193 6.96 9.11 2.43
C LEU A 193 7.84 10.36 2.42
N THR A 194 7.78 11.13 1.34
CA THR A 194 8.66 12.30 1.13
C THR A 194 8.02 13.63 1.50
N SER A 195 6.68 13.73 1.46
CA SER A 195 5.99 15.00 1.69
C SER A 195 4.59 14.83 2.27
N ILE A 196 4.24 15.74 3.19
CA ILE A 196 2.89 15.95 3.70
C ILE A 196 2.51 17.41 3.45
N GLY A 197 1.47 17.67 2.66
CA GLY A 197 1.13 19.03 2.22
C GLY A 197 0.44 19.89 3.28
N GLY A 198 -0.14 19.28 4.32
CA GLY A 198 -0.85 19.93 5.39
C GLY A 198 -0.26 19.64 6.77
N ASP A 199 -1.12 19.73 7.78
CA ASP A 199 -0.73 19.52 9.16
C ASP A 199 -0.48 18.04 9.50
N VAL A 200 0.38 17.79 10.47
CA VAL A 200 0.69 16.47 11.00
C VAL A 200 0.38 16.42 12.49
N ASN A 201 -0.56 15.54 12.87
CA ASN A 201 -0.95 15.32 14.25
C ASN A 201 -0.51 13.94 14.73
N LEU A 202 0.58 13.91 15.51
CA LEU A 202 1.10 12.71 16.17
C LEU A 202 0.80 12.69 17.67
N LYS A 203 -0.15 13.51 18.13
CA LYS A 203 -0.48 13.62 19.55
C LYS A 203 -0.91 12.27 20.13
N ASP A 204 -0.26 11.86 21.22
CA ASP A 204 -0.53 10.57 21.88
C ASP A 204 -0.43 9.35 20.91
N SER A 205 0.34 9.47 19.82
CA SER A 205 0.56 8.38 18.86
C SER A 205 1.72 7.47 19.28
N GLN A 206 1.79 6.28 18.67
CA GLN A 206 2.86 5.31 18.90
C GLN A 206 4.04 5.45 17.91
N VAL A 207 4.00 6.46 17.03
CA VAL A 207 5.06 6.70 16.05
C VAL A 207 6.35 7.13 16.76
N ARG A 208 7.45 6.45 16.45
CA ARG A 208 8.77 6.66 17.08
C ARG A 208 9.73 7.54 16.28
N GLU A 209 9.57 7.55 14.96
CA GLU A 209 10.39 8.34 14.06
C GLU A 209 9.60 8.85 12.85
N LEU A 210 10.02 10.00 12.34
CA LEU A 210 9.63 10.47 11.01
C LEU A 210 10.62 9.88 9.99
N PRO A 211 10.17 9.50 8.79
CA PRO A 211 11.03 8.84 7.82
C PRO A 211 12.13 9.79 7.35
N ALA A 212 13.35 9.28 7.19
CA ALA A 212 14.52 10.10 6.84
C ALA A 212 14.35 10.87 5.51
N GLY A 213 13.54 10.33 4.60
CA GLY A 213 13.18 10.94 3.32
C GLY A 213 12.11 12.03 3.39
N LEU A 214 11.48 12.26 4.55
CA LEU A 214 10.45 13.30 4.70
C LEU A 214 11.10 14.69 4.69
N THR A 215 10.89 15.43 3.60
CA THR A 215 11.52 16.73 3.41
C THR A 215 10.61 17.89 3.78
N THR A 216 9.28 17.70 3.73
CA THR A 216 8.33 18.82 3.88
C THR A 216 7.08 18.43 4.66
N ILE A 217 6.71 19.28 5.62
CA ILE A 217 5.38 19.39 6.23
C ILE A 217 4.85 20.79 5.90
N GLY A 218 3.81 20.85 5.07
CA GLY A 218 3.21 22.10 4.61
C GLY A 218 2.35 22.80 5.67
N GLY A 219 2.06 22.12 6.79
CA GLY A 219 1.28 22.63 7.91
C GLY A 219 2.05 22.73 9.23
N ASN A 220 1.28 22.57 10.30
CA ASN A 220 1.72 22.46 11.69
C ASN A 220 2.16 21.04 12.04
N LEU A 221 2.98 20.89 13.08
CA LEU A 221 3.37 19.59 13.63
C LEU A 221 3.06 19.49 15.12
N TRP A 222 2.18 18.57 15.51
CA TRP A 222 1.85 18.29 16.92
C TRP A 222 2.51 16.98 17.39
N LEU A 223 3.43 17.09 18.35
CA LEU A 223 4.21 15.97 18.92
C LEU A 223 3.87 15.67 20.38
N ARG A 224 2.95 16.42 20.99
CA ARG A 224 2.61 16.28 22.42
C ARG A 224 2.22 14.83 22.75
N GLY A 225 2.93 14.19 23.67
CA GLY A 225 2.64 12.81 24.08
C GLY A 225 3.00 11.73 23.06
N SER A 226 3.65 12.11 21.94
CA SER A 226 4.19 11.15 20.97
C SER A 226 5.46 10.46 21.49
N GLN A 227 5.87 9.37 20.82
CA GLN A 227 7.14 8.68 21.09
C GLN A 227 8.29 9.20 20.22
N ILE A 228 8.10 10.30 19.47
CA ILE A 228 9.12 10.86 18.59
C ILE A 228 10.31 11.37 19.41
N THR A 229 11.49 10.85 19.13
CA THR A 229 12.75 11.29 19.74
C THR A 229 13.67 12.04 18.79
N ASP A 230 13.44 11.92 17.47
CA ASP A 230 14.22 12.60 16.45
C ASP A 230 13.36 12.92 15.20
N ILE A 231 13.83 13.88 14.40
CA ILE A 231 13.22 14.28 13.12
C ILE A 231 14.29 14.50 12.05
N PRO A 232 14.00 14.39 10.74
CA PRO A 232 15.01 14.59 9.70
C PRO A 232 15.64 15.99 9.73
N ASP A 233 16.97 16.07 9.58
CA ASP A 233 17.73 17.33 9.67
C ASP A 233 17.30 18.37 8.62
N ASN A 234 16.87 17.90 7.44
CA ASN A 234 16.49 18.75 6.31
C ASN A 234 14.98 19.00 6.22
N LEU A 235 14.19 18.49 7.18
CA LEU A 235 12.75 18.68 7.18
C LEU A 235 12.40 20.18 7.28
N VAL A 236 11.53 20.65 6.39
CA VAL A 236 10.96 22.00 6.40
C VAL A 236 9.52 21.93 6.91
N ILE A 237 9.20 22.75 7.91
CA ILE A 237 7.87 22.87 8.51
C ILE A 237 7.38 24.30 8.31
N GLN A 238 6.27 24.46 7.59
CA GLN A 238 5.78 25.78 7.18
C GLN A 238 5.09 26.57 8.30
N PHE A 239 4.66 25.92 9.37
CA PHE A 239 4.01 26.60 10.49
C PHE A 239 4.61 26.18 11.83
N ASP A 240 3.78 26.10 12.87
CA ASP A 240 4.19 25.94 14.25
C ASP A 240 4.46 24.45 14.57
N VAL A 241 5.34 24.20 15.55
CA VAL A 241 5.63 22.89 16.12
C VAL A 241 5.27 22.89 17.60
N TRP A 242 4.38 21.99 18.02
CA TRP A 242 4.04 21.77 19.42
C TRP A 242 4.77 20.55 19.95
N ALA A 243 5.83 20.78 20.72
CA ALA A 243 6.74 19.77 21.25
C ALA A 243 6.66 19.67 22.79
N LYS A 244 5.54 20.06 23.39
CA LYS A 244 5.33 19.94 24.84
C LYS A 244 5.47 18.48 25.29
N GLY A 245 6.40 18.24 26.21
CA GLY A 245 6.67 16.91 26.78
C GLY A 245 7.58 16.03 25.94
N CYS A 246 8.12 16.53 24.82
CA CYS A 246 9.17 15.83 24.07
C CYS A 246 10.51 15.84 24.82
N PRO A 247 11.43 14.90 24.51
CA PRO A 247 12.77 14.91 25.08
C PRO A 247 13.52 16.22 24.79
N GLN A 248 14.35 16.66 25.74
CA GLN A 248 15.13 17.90 25.59
C GLN A 248 16.03 17.87 24.34
N SER A 249 16.59 16.71 23.98
CA SER A 249 17.39 16.54 22.77
C SER A 249 16.62 16.91 21.50
N LEU A 250 15.35 16.51 21.40
CA LEU A 250 14.48 16.86 20.28
C LEU A 250 14.14 18.35 20.30
N ILE A 251 13.84 18.92 21.47
CA ILE A 251 13.57 20.35 21.62
C ILE A 251 14.78 21.19 21.18
N ASP A 252 15.99 20.81 21.58
CA ASP A 252 17.22 21.51 21.18
C ASP A 252 17.44 21.42 19.65
N LYS A 253 17.13 20.27 19.06
CA LYS A 253 17.17 20.08 17.59
C LYS A 253 16.16 20.97 16.89
N LEU A 254 14.91 21.00 17.36
CA LEU A 254 13.84 21.86 16.84
C LEU A 254 14.22 23.34 16.93
N SER A 255 14.79 23.79 18.04
CA SER A 255 15.28 25.17 18.19
C SER A 255 16.37 25.52 17.17
N LYS A 256 17.36 24.62 16.95
CA LYS A 256 18.39 24.81 15.91
C LYS A 256 17.79 24.85 14.51
N MET A 257 16.82 23.98 14.22
CA MET A 257 16.11 23.98 12.94
C MET A 257 15.31 25.28 12.74
N LYS A 258 14.73 25.82 13.81
CA LYS A 258 14.08 27.14 13.78
C LYS A 258 15.06 28.25 13.45
N GLU A 259 16.22 28.29 14.09
CA GLU A 259 17.29 29.27 13.81
C GLU A 259 17.81 29.17 12.37
N LYS A 260 17.92 27.96 11.82
CA LYS A 260 18.30 27.70 10.42
C LYS A 260 17.19 28.04 9.40
N GLY A 261 15.98 28.34 9.87
CA GLY A 261 14.84 28.68 9.01
C GLY A 261 14.11 27.46 8.42
N ASN A 262 14.40 26.25 8.88
CA ASN A 262 13.65 25.04 8.52
C ASN A 262 12.22 25.08 9.08
N ILE A 263 12.01 25.67 10.26
CA ILE A 263 10.69 25.86 10.87
C ILE A 263 10.28 27.33 10.69
N LYS A 264 9.22 27.61 9.93
CA LYS A 264 8.79 28.99 9.68
C LYS A 264 7.97 29.57 10.83
N GLY A 265 7.16 28.75 11.49
CA GLY A 265 6.40 29.13 12.69
C GLY A 265 7.22 29.04 13.98
N ARG A 266 6.54 28.88 15.12
CA ARG A 266 7.09 28.81 16.47
C ARG A 266 7.37 27.38 16.89
N VAL A 267 8.35 27.20 17.78
CA VAL A 267 8.52 25.95 18.54
C VAL A 267 7.92 26.17 19.93
N ILE A 268 6.83 25.46 20.22
CA ILE A 268 6.01 25.62 21.43
C ILE A 268 6.27 24.41 22.34
N THR A 269 6.88 24.66 23.49
CA THR A 269 7.33 23.62 24.44
C THR A 269 6.60 23.62 25.78
N THR A 270 5.80 24.66 26.05
CA THR A 270 5.08 24.89 27.31
C THR A 270 3.61 24.52 27.27
#